data_AF-A0AA45L4I9-F1
#
_entry.id   AF-A0AA45L4I9-F1
#
_cell.length_a   1.000
_cell.length_b   1.000
_cell.length_c   1.000
_cell.angle_alpha   90.00
_cell.angle_beta   90.00
_cell.angle_gamma   90.00
#
_symmetry.space_group_name_H-M   'P 1'
#
loop_
_entity.id
_entity.type
_entity.pdbx_description
1 polymer ?
#
loop_
_entity_poly.entity_id
_entity_poly.type
_entity_poly.pdbx_seq_one_letter_code
_entity_poly.pdbx_strand_id
1 'polypeptide(L)'
;MIKSVAAAALLSAILGFVLGDGLVKAASVAVLVSLALCSVLLLIGGLGSLRREADAHRGLVLRYAKAILDRDGLPYRFIKWEESSVIRNSRGDSLDTTTIRAEVTDGGMLFMRLAFGSGWPQPARHRGKVRLRVRKLMIGDRPGVNLERTVQWLEDGKLRLVIHFAEPPRVGEEISVVVECDWPGKSMPLMREGKVDKFTFRFSRPVPYARYQVTLPEGVDATCEPFGFSEHDERVHWGRVTDGQGRTQFYVDGVDVAVHRELGMLLQVG
;
A
#
# COMPACT_ATOMS: atom_id res chain seq x y z
N MET A 1 -18.76 31.66 6.39
CA MET A 1 -19.54 31.13 5.25
C MET A 1 -20.60 30.12 5.67
N ILE A 2 -20.27 29.03 6.40
CA ILE A 2 -21.26 28.03 6.87
C ILE A 2 -22.39 28.66 7.72
N LYS A 3 -22.05 29.60 8.61
CA LYS A 3 -23.04 30.35 9.44
C LYS A 3 -24.03 31.17 8.60
N SER A 4 -23.59 31.70 7.46
CA SER A 4 -24.38 32.53 6.55
C SER A 4 -25.38 31.70 5.74
N VAL A 5 -24.96 30.50 5.33
CA VAL A 5 -25.81 29.53 4.62
C VAL A 5 -26.89 28.95 5.54
N ALA A 6 -26.52 28.63 6.79
CA ALA A 6 -27.47 28.16 7.79
C ALA A 6 -28.55 29.22 8.10
N ALA A 7 -28.17 30.49 8.20
CA ALA A 7 -29.10 31.59 8.41
C ALA A 7 -30.09 31.78 7.23
N ALA A 8 -29.61 31.68 5.99
CA ALA A 8 -30.47 31.78 4.79
C ALA A 8 -31.44 30.60 4.64
N ALA A 9 -31.01 29.38 5.00
CA ALA A 9 -31.87 28.20 5.01
C ALA A 9 -32.96 28.30 6.08
N LEU A 10 -32.61 28.77 7.29
CA LEU A 10 -33.57 28.98 8.37
C LEU A 10 -34.63 30.02 7.98
N LEU A 11 -34.21 31.14 7.38
CA LEU A 11 -35.10 32.21 6.94
C LEU A 11 -36.08 31.73 5.86
N SER A 12 -35.60 30.94 4.89
CA SER A 12 -36.42 30.37 3.81
C SER A 12 -37.45 29.36 4.33
N ALA A 13 -37.06 28.53 5.32
CA ALA A 13 -37.97 27.59 5.97
C ALA A 13 -39.08 28.31 6.76
N ILE A 14 -38.73 29.39 7.48
CA ILE A 14 -39.68 30.22 8.23
C ILE A 14 -40.66 30.92 7.26
N LEU A 15 -40.16 31.51 6.17
CA LEU A 15 -40.99 32.16 5.14
C LEU A 15 -41.97 31.19 4.46
N GLY A 16 -41.54 29.96 4.16
CA GLY A 16 -42.40 28.93 3.56
C GLY A 16 -43.50 28.40 4.49
N PHE A 17 -43.26 28.41 5.81
CA PHE A 17 -44.24 27.98 6.82
C PHE A 17 -45.30 29.05 7.11
N VAL A 18 -44.90 30.33 7.13
CA VAL A 18 -45.78 31.45 7.53
C VAL A 18 -46.74 31.90 6.43
N LEU A 19 -46.39 31.79 5.14
CA LEU A 19 -47.13 32.45 4.05
C LEU A 19 -48.18 31.58 3.33
N GLY A 20 -48.29 30.28 3.66
CA GLY A 20 -49.45 29.43 3.31
C GLY A 20 -49.69 29.07 1.84
N ASP A 21 -49.25 29.90 0.88
CA ASP A 21 -49.49 29.76 -0.55
C ASP A 21 -48.59 28.69 -1.20
N GLY A 22 -49.14 27.88 -2.09
CA GLY A 22 -48.45 26.76 -2.75
C GLY A 22 -47.23 27.22 -3.55
N LEU A 23 -47.30 28.42 -4.14
CA LEU A 23 -46.20 29.02 -4.88
C LEU A 23 -45.01 29.40 -3.97
N VAL A 24 -45.29 29.93 -2.79
CA VAL A 24 -44.26 30.34 -1.82
C VAL A 24 -43.58 29.12 -1.19
N LYS A 25 -44.34 28.03 -0.97
CA LYS A 25 -43.78 26.74 -0.54
C LYS A 25 -42.88 26.11 -1.61
N ALA A 26 -43.26 26.18 -2.89
CA ALA A 26 -42.42 25.69 -3.98
C ALA A 26 -41.12 26.52 -4.10
N ALA A 27 -41.19 27.84 -3.96
CA ALA A 27 -40.04 28.73 -4.01
C ALA A 27 -39.07 28.49 -2.84
N SER A 28 -39.59 28.31 -1.62
CA SER A 28 -38.75 28.05 -0.44
C SER A 28 -38.01 26.71 -0.54
N VAL A 29 -38.68 25.66 -1.03
CA VAL A 29 -38.05 24.36 -1.30
C VAL A 29 -36.96 24.50 -2.36
N ALA A 30 -37.21 25.22 -3.46
CA ALA A 30 -36.21 25.45 -4.50
C ALA A 30 -34.96 26.18 -3.98
N VAL A 31 -35.14 27.17 -3.10
CA VAL A 31 -34.02 27.88 -2.45
C VAL A 31 -33.24 26.95 -1.52
N LEU A 32 -33.91 26.13 -0.72
CA LEU A 32 -33.27 25.16 0.16
C LEU A 32 -32.44 24.12 -0.62
N VAL A 33 -33.00 23.58 -1.71
CA VAL A 33 -32.30 22.63 -2.59
C VAL A 33 -31.09 23.30 -3.24
N SER A 34 -31.23 24.55 -3.69
CA SER A 34 -30.13 25.31 -4.30
C SER A 34 -29.00 25.60 -3.29
N LEU A 35 -29.34 25.96 -2.05
CA LEU A 35 -28.37 26.16 -0.96
C LEU A 35 -27.67 24.86 -0.57
N ALA A 36 -28.41 23.75 -0.50
CA ALA A 36 -27.84 22.43 -0.26
C ALA A 36 -26.86 22.05 -1.37
N LEU A 37 -27.25 22.24 -2.64
CA LEU A 37 -26.39 21.96 -3.79
C LEU A 37 -25.14 22.85 -3.80
N CYS A 38 -25.27 24.15 -3.55
CA CYS A 38 -24.13 25.06 -3.44
C CYS A 38 -23.18 24.65 -2.31
N SER A 39 -23.71 24.23 -1.16
CA SER A 39 -22.91 23.76 -0.04
C SER A 39 -22.14 22.49 -0.39
N VAL A 40 -22.78 21.54 -1.07
CA VAL A 40 -22.14 20.32 -1.57
C VAL A 40 -21.01 20.67 -2.55
N LEU A 41 -21.25 21.58 -3.50
CA LEU A 41 -20.23 22.01 -4.47
C LEU A 41 -19.04 22.70 -3.79
N LEU A 42 -19.29 23.56 -2.80
CA LEU A 42 -18.23 24.20 -2.00
C LEU A 42 -17.42 23.18 -1.19
N LEU A 43 -18.09 22.18 -0.60
CA LEU A 43 -17.42 21.10 0.13
C LEU A 43 -16.57 20.24 -0.82
N ILE A 44 -17.07 19.91 -2.01
CA ILE A 44 -16.31 19.17 -3.02
C ILE A 44 -15.08 19.99 -3.47
N GLY A 45 -15.26 21.29 -3.73
CA GLY A 45 -14.16 22.20 -4.09
C GLY A 45 -13.11 22.31 -2.98
N GLY A 46 -13.55 22.49 -1.73
CA GLY A 46 -12.70 22.54 -0.54
C GLY A 46 -11.93 21.24 -0.32
N LEU A 47 -12.59 20.08 -0.46
CA LEU A 47 -11.95 18.76 -0.42
C LEU A 47 -10.90 18.61 -1.52
N GLY A 48 -11.15 19.15 -2.72
CA GLY A 48 -10.17 19.16 -3.81
C GLY A 48 -8.95 20.02 -3.52
N SER A 49 -9.13 21.18 -2.87
CA SER A 49 -8.00 22.03 -2.44
C SER A 49 -7.18 21.35 -1.35
N LEU A 50 -7.84 20.83 -0.31
CA LEU A 50 -7.18 20.13 0.80
C LEU A 50 -6.43 18.88 0.33
N ARG A 51 -6.97 18.14 -0.63
CA ARG A 51 -6.27 17.00 -1.26
C ARG A 51 -5.02 17.46 -1.99
N ARG A 52 -5.11 18.52 -2.79
CA ARG A 52 -3.95 19.07 -3.53
C ARG A 52 -2.85 19.55 -2.58
N GLU A 53 -3.21 20.23 -1.51
CA GLU A 53 -2.28 20.68 -0.48
C GLU A 53 -1.63 19.50 0.27
N ALA A 54 -2.43 18.51 0.67
CA ALA A 54 -1.93 17.28 1.28
C ALA A 54 -0.98 16.51 0.34
N ASP A 55 -1.30 16.44 -0.95
CA ASP A 55 -0.44 15.79 -1.95
C ASP A 55 0.84 16.58 -2.20
N ALA A 56 0.80 17.92 -2.16
CA ALA A 56 1.99 18.77 -2.22
C ALA A 56 2.91 18.54 -1.02
N HIS A 57 2.37 18.51 0.20
CA HIS A 57 3.14 18.21 1.41
C HIS A 57 3.73 16.80 1.39
N ARG A 58 2.96 15.78 0.99
CA ARG A 58 3.47 14.42 0.80
C ARG A 58 4.60 14.38 -0.23
N GLY A 59 4.45 15.13 -1.33
CA GLY A 59 5.48 15.27 -2.35
C GLY A 59 6.79 15.85 -1.79
N LEU A 60 6.70 16.89 -0.96
CA LEU A 60 7.86 17.48 -0.27
C LEU A 60 8.52 16.48 0.68
N VAL A 61 7.76 15.81 1.55
CA VAL A 61 8.28 14.79 2.48
C VAL A 61 9.07 13.73 1.73
N LEU A 62 8.51 13.20 0.63
CA LEU A 62 9.15 12.15 -0.16
C LEU A 62 10.38 12.64 -0.91
N ARG A 63 10.36 13.88 -1.40
CA ARG A 63 11.52 14.50 -2.06
C ARG A 63 12.67 14.68 -1.07
N TYR A 64 12.41 15.22 0.12
CA TYR A 64 13.43 15.41 1.14
C TYR A 64 13.92 14.09 1.72
N ALA A 65 13.03 13.13 1.99
CA ALA A 65 13.42 11.79 2.40
C ALA A 65 14.34 11.13 1.36
N LYS A 66 14.05 11.28 0.06
CA LYS A 66 14.94 10.81 -1.00
C LYS A 66 16.29 11.53 -0.97
N ALA A 67 16.29 12.87 -0.89
CA ALA A 67 17.53 13.65 -0.90
C ALA A 67 18.45 13.31 0.29
N ILE A 68 17.87 13.11 1.49
CA ILE A 68 18.60 12.67 2.69
C ILE A 68 19.24 11.30 2.45
N LEU A 69 18.46 10.32 1.95
CA LEU A 69 18.99 8.97 1.69
C LEU A 69 20.02 8.93 0.56
N ASP A 70 19.88 9.78 -0.46
CA ASP A 70 20.84 9.86 -1.57
C ASP A 70 22.17 10.48 -1.09
N ARG A 71 22.14 11.41 -0.12
CA ARG A 71 23.31 12.07 0.46
C ARG A 71 24.01 11.20 1.51
N ASP A 72 23.24 10.69 2.47
CA ASP A 72 23.74 10.09 3.71
C ASP A 72 23.74 8.54 3.66
N GLY A 73 23.05 7.95 2.67
CA GLY A 73 22.86 6.50 2.58
C GLY A 73 21.66 6.01 3.41
N LEU A 74 21.53 4.69 3.55
CA LEU A 74 20.48 4.08 4.35
C LEU A 74 20.95 3.96 5.81
N PRO A 75 20.23 4.53 6.80
CA PRO A 75 20.62 4.49 8.21
C PRO A 75 20.24 3.16 8.90
N TYR A 76 20.08 2.10 8.12
CA TYR A 76 19.72 0.77 8.57
C TYR A 76 20.21 -0.30 7.60
N ARG A 77 20.33 -1.53 8.11
CA ARG A 77 20.66 -2.73 7.35
C ARG A 77 19.57 -3.77 7.53
N PHE A 78 19.06 -4.32 6.44
CA PHE A 78 18.09 -5.43 6.52
C PHE A 78 18.77 -6.67 7.10
N ILE A 79 18.09 -7.32 8.03
CA ILE A 79 18.45 -8.64 8.57
C ILE A 79 17.60 -9.71 7.89
N LYS A 80 16.29 -9.47 7.80
CA LYS A 80 15.33 -10.43 7.27
C LYS A 80 14.22 -9.73 6.49
N TRP A 81 13.86 -10.28 5.34
CA TRP A 81 12.74 -9.86 4.53
C TRP A 81 11.83 -11.05 4.22
N GLU A 82 10.56 -10.97 4.55
CA GLU A 82 9.58 -12.01 4.23
C GLU A 82 8.35 -11.39 3.60
N GLU A 83 8.08 -11.71 2.34
CA GLU A 83 6.90 -11.28 1.61
C GLU A 83 5.98 -12.47 1.37
N SER A 84 4.69 -12.29 1.63
CA SER A 84 3.64 -13.26 1.38
C SER A 84 2.53 -12.58 0.59
N SER A 85 2.20 -13.09 -0.59
CA SER A 85 1.07 -12.64 -1.40
C SER A 85 0.00 -13.71 -1.41
N VAL A 86 -1.12 -13.45 -0.73
CA VAL A 86 -2.26 -14.36 -0.71
C VAL A 86 -3.28 -13.88 -1.73
N ILE A 87 -3.39 -14.59 -2.85
CA ILE A 87 -4.38 -14.31 -3.88
C ILE A 87 -5.73 -14.83 -3.38
N ARG A 88 -6.71 -13.93 -3.23
CA ARG A 88 -7.98 -14.23 -2.56
C ARG A 88 -9.06 -14.76 -3.48
N ASN A 89 -9.00 -14.44 -4.77
CA ASN A 89 -10.09 -14.73 -5.70
C ASN A 89 -9.61 -14.79 -7.16
N SER A 90 -10.51 -15.25 -8.04
CA SER A 90 -10.31 -15.33 -9.49
C SER A 90 -10.15 -13.97 -10.19
N ARG A 91 -10.44 -12.84 -9.51
CA ARG A 91 -10.15 -11.50 -10.04
C ARG A 91 -8.70 -11.09 -9.84
N GLY A 92 -7.90 -11.86 -9.09
CA GLY A 92 -6.51 -11.54 -8.80
C GLY A 92 -6.35 -10.48 -7.72
N ASP A 93 -7.34 -10.30 -6.83
CA ASP A 93 -7.16 -9.46 -5.64
C ASP A 93 -6.24 -10.18 -4.65
N SER A 94 -5.23 -9.48 -4.14
CA SER A 94 -4.23 -10.06 -3.23
C SER A 94 -4.17 -9.32 -1.90
N LEU A 95 -3.90 -10.07 -0.83
CA LEU A 95 -3.40 -9.52 0.42
C LEU A 95 -1.91 -9.78 0.48
N ASP A 96 -1.12 -8.73 0.41
CA ASP A 96 0.32 -8.81 0.59
C ASP A 96 0.69 -8.47 2.01
N THR A 97 1.54 -9.28 2.61
CA THR A 97 2.15 -9.02 3.92
C THR A 97 3.66 -9.07 3.76
N THR A 98 4.33 -7.99 4.13
CA THR A 98 5.79 -7.92 4.17
C THR A 98 6.26 -7.72 5.61
N THR A 99 6.96 -8.72 6.15
CA THR A 99 7.63 -8.65 7.45
C THR A 99 9.09 -8.29 7.23
N ILE A 100 9.54 -7.24 7.91
CA ILE A 100 10.87 -6.66 7.74
C ILE A 100 11.54 -6.59 9.10
N ARG A 101 12.74 -7.15 9.20
CA ARG A 101 13.64 -6.97 10.33
C ARG A 101 14.88 -6.23 9.84
N ALA A 102 15.24 -5.15 10.52
CA ALA A 102 16.40 -4.33 10.17
C ALA A 102 17.13 -3.86 11.43
N GLU A 103 18.45 -3.76 11.35
CA GLU A 103 19.29 -3.18 12.39
C GLU A 103 19.54 -1.70 12.06
N VAL A 104 19.43 -0.85 13.07
CA VAL A 104 19.74 0.58 12.95
C VAL A 104 21.25 0.78 12.94
N THR A 105 21.76 1.47 11.92
CA THR A 105 23.21 1.74 11.79
C THR A 105 23.57 3.18 12.11
N ASP A 106 22.59 4.09 12.16
CA ASP A 106 22.76 5.51 12.45
C ASP A 106 21.67 6.00 13.41
N GLY A 107 22.07 6.73 14.46
CA GLY A 107 21.18 7.21 15.53
C GLY A 107 20.26 8.35 15.12
N GLY A 108 20.40 8.91 13.92
CA GLY A 108 19.52 9.92 13.35
C GLY A 108 18.34 9.37 12.53
N MET A 109 18.11 8.05 12.55
CA MET A 109 17.08 7.42 11.72
C MET A 109 15.66 7.81 12.14
N LEU A 110 15.02 8.71 11.39
CA LEU A 110 13.61 9.10 11.60
C LEU A 110 12.62 8.39 10.67
N PHE A 111 13.10 7.73 9.63
CA PHE A 111 12.23 7.06 8.68
C PHE A 111 12.88 5.88 7.95
N MET A 112 12.04 4.98 7.45
CA MET A 112 12.41 3.88 6.55
C MET A 112 11.69 4.05 5.22
N ARG A 113 12.40 3.88 4.09
CA ARG A 113 11.81 3.99 2.74
C ARG A 113 11.79 2.66 2.03
N LEU A 114 10.61 2.29 1.52
CA LEU A 114 10.33 1.04 0.82
C LEU A 114 9.59 1.32 -0.50
N ALA A 115 9.58 0.34 -1.40
CA ALA A 115 8.82 0.40 -2.65
C ALA A 115 8.18 -0.96 -2.92
N PHE A 116 6.89 -0.93 -3.24
CA PHE A 116 6.08 -2.11 -3.57
C PHE A 116 5.45 -1.93 -4.96
N GLY A 117 5.11 -3.00 -5.64
CA GLY A 117 4.50 -2.91 -6.97
C GLY A 117 3.76 -4.19 -7.35
N SER A 118 2.91 -4.08 -8.36
CA SER A 118 2.19 -5.22 -8.94
C SER A 118 3.01 -6.00 -9.96
N GLY A 119 4.22 -5.55 -10.33
CA GLY A 119 5.04 -6.21 -11.36
C GLY A 119 4.64 -5.91 -12.81
N TRP A 120 3.50 -5.27 -13.03
CA TRP A 120 2.96 -4.87 -14.33
C TRP A 120 2.28 -3.49 -14.26
N PRO A 121 2.06 -2.79 -15.40
CA PRO A 121 1.52 -1.42 -15.42
C PRO A 121 0.02 -1.38 -15.09
N GLN A 122 -0.30 -1.56 -13.80
CA GLN A 122 -1.68 -1.64 -13.32
C GLN A 122 -2.44 -0.31 -13.54
N PRO A 123 -3.68 -0.34 -14.08
CA PRO A 123 -4.44 0.87 -14.35
C PRO A 123 -4.70 1.70 -13.08
N ALA A 124 -4.69 3.03 -13.22
CA ALA A 124 -4.82 3.98 -12.10
C ALA A 124 -6.08 3.75 -11.24
N ARG A 125 -7.18 3.28 -11.84
CA ARG A 125 -8.43 2.95 -11.13
C ARG A 125 -8.27 1.85 -10.06
N HIS A 126 -7.34 0.92 -10.25
CA HIS A 126 -7.04 -0.13 -9.26
C HIS A 126 -6.07 0.39 -8.21
N ARG A 127 -5.05 1.15 -8.63
CA ARG A 127 -4.08 1.82 -7.74
C ARG A 127 -4.75 2.70 -6.69
N GLY A 128 -5.80 3.46 -7.04
CA GLY A 128 -6.56 4.27 -6.06
C GLY A 128 -7.32 3.49 -4.98
N LYS A 129 -7.50 2.17 -5.16
CA LYS A 129 -8.21 1.28 -4.24
C LYS A 129 -7.27 0.53 -3.29
N VAL A 130 -5.97 0.54 -3.54
CA VAL A 130 -4.99 -0.11 -2.67
C VAL A 130 -5.06 0.49 -1.27
N ARG A 131 -4.98 -0.38 -0.26
CA ARG A 131 -5.01 0.02 1.16
C ARG A 131 -3.81 -0.58 1.87
N LEU A 132 -2.96 0.30 2.42
CA LEU A 132 -1.74 -0.10 3.10
C LEU A 132 -1.83 0.24 4.59
N ARG A 133 -1.37 -0.68 5.44
CA ARG A 133 -1.20 -0.52 6.89
C ARG A 133 0.24 -0.88 7.26
N VAL A 134 0.78 -0.20 8.27
CA VAL A 134 2.14 -0.45 8.78
C VAL A 134 2.06 -0.51 10.30
N ARG A 135 2.68 -1.53 10.88
CA ARG A 135 2.69 -1.75 12.33
C ARG A 135 4.08 -2.23 12.77
N LYS A 136 4.42 -2.02 14.04
CA LYS A 136 5.50 -2.80 14.67
C LYS A 136 5.11 -4.29 14.69
N LEU A 137 6.08 -5.18 14.63
CA LEU A 137 5.85 -6.63 14.73
C LEU A 137 5.16 -6.96 16.06
N MET A 138 4.38 -8.05 16.06
CA MET A 138 3.67 -8.57 17.24
C MET A 138 4.64 -8.79 18.41
N ILE A 139 4.24 -8.37 19.62
CA ILE A 139 4.87 -8.84 20.87
C ILE A 139 3.88 -9.80 21.52
N GLY A 140 4.12 -11.11 21.39
CA GLY A 140 3.13 -12.14 21.75
C GLY A 140 1.87 -12.02 20.88
N ASP A 141 0.68 -12.07 21.50
CA ASP A 141 -0.61 -12.01 20.80
C ASP A 141 -1.17 -10.59 20.60
N ARG A 142 -0.41 -9.54 20.94
CA ARG A 142 -0.88 -8.15 20.79
C ARG A 142 -0.39 -7.53 19.49
N PRO A 143 -1.30 -6.97 18.66
CA PRO A 143 -0.92 -6.15 17.51
C PRO A 143 0.05 -5.05 17.94
N GLY A 144 1.22 -4.99 17.29
CA GLY A 144 2.15 -3.89 17.49
C GLY A 144 1.51 -2.56 17.08
N VAL A 145 2.01 -1.47 17.67
CA VAL A 145 1.49 -0.11 17.45
C VAL A 145 1.53 0.25 15.96
N ASN A 146 0.47 0.88 15.45
CA ASN A 146 0.44 1.39 14.09
C ASN A 146 1.51 2.48 13.92
N LEU A 147 2.28 2.41 12.84
CA LEU A 147 3.28 3.42 12.52
C LEU A 147 2.71 4.45 11.55
N GLU A 148 3.14 5.70 11.73
CA GLU A 148 2.85 6.76 10.78
C GLU A 148 3.53 6.48 9.45
N ARG A 149 2.87 6.90 8.37
CA ARG A 149 3.34 6.60 7.01
C ARG A 149 2.96 7.65 6.00
N THR A 150 3.81 7.81 5.00
CA THR A 150 3.54 8.55 3.78
C THR A 150 3.61 7.60 2.60
N VAL A 151 2.62 7.67 1.72
CA VAL A 151 2.54 6.85 0.50
C VAL A 151 2.42 7.72 -0.74
N GLN A 152 3.04 7.30 -1.84
CA GLN A 152 2.90 7.94 -3.14
C GLN A 152 3.05 6.91 -4.25
N TRP A 153 2.21 7.03 -5.27
CA TRP A 153 2.36 6.29 -6.52
C TRP A 153 3.43 6.95 -7.38
N LEU A 154 4.36 6.15 -7.87
CA LEU A 154 5.35 6.54 -8.85
C LEU A 154 4.80 6.36 -10.28
N GLU A 155 5.48 7.01 -11.22
CA GLU A 155 5.13 6.93 -12.65
C GLU A 155 5.22 5.51 -13.20
N ASP A 156 6.19 4.72 -12.69
CA ASP A 156 6.40 3.31 -13.04
C ASP A 156 5.34 2.36 -12.43
N GLY A 157 4.34 2.89 -11.74
CA GLY A 157 3.28 2.10 -11.12
C GLY A 157 3.63 1.52 -9.76
N LYS A 158 4.83 1.77 -9.21
CA LYS A 158 5.20 1.35 -7.86
C LYS A 158 4.61 2.28 -6.80
N LEU A 159 4.27 1.71 -5.66
CA LEU A 159 3.89 2.42 -4.46
C LEU A 159 5.14 2.65 -3.60
N ARG A 160 5.56 3.91 -3.47
CA ARG A 160 6.58 4.31 -2.52
C ARG A 160 5.95 4.46 -1.14
N LEU A 161 6.58 3.85 -0.15
CA LEU A 161 6.21 3.93 1.26
C LEU A 161 7.37 4.57 2.03
N VAL A 162 7.06 5.57 2.86
CA VAL A 162 7.94 6.05 3.91
C VAL A 162 7.25 5.80 5.24
N ILE A 163 7.93 5.09 6.13
CA ILE A 163 7.49 4.75 7.47
C ILE A 163 8.20 5.71 8.41
N HIS A 164 7.46 6.42 9.25
CA HIS A 164 8.00 7.41 10.16
C HIS A 164 8.10 6.86 11.58
N PHE A 165 9.20 7.19 12.27
CA PHE A 165 9.40 6.89 13.68
C PHE A 165 9.24 8.19 14.47
N ALA A 166 8.45 8.15 15.55
CA ALA A 166 8.22 9.32 16.40
C ALA A 166 9.50 9.79 17.09
N GLU A 167 10.36 8.83 17.45
CA GLU A 167 11.69 9.06 18.02
C GLU A 167 12.71 8.19 17.26
N PRO A 168 13.95 8.67 17.07
CA PRO A 168 15.00 7.87 16.45
C PRO A 168 15.28 6.60 17.26
N PRO A 169 15.19 5.41 16.65
CA PRO A 169 15.64 4.17 17.27
C PRO A 169 17.14 4.22 17.57
N ARG A 170 17.62 3.44 18.55
CA ARG A 170 19.03 3.47 18.95
C ARG A 170 19.89 2.72 17.94
N VAL A 171 21.15 3.14 17.78
CA VAL A 171 22.13 2.38 16.98
C VAL A 171 22.28 0.96 17.53
N GLY A 172 22.27 -0.03 16.65
CA GLY A 172 22.29 -1.45 16.98
C GLY A 172 20.93 -2.02 17.42
N GLU A 173 19.89 -1.20 17.55
CA GLU A 173 18.54 -1.68 17.83
C GLU A 173 17.96 -2.39 16.61
N GLU A 174 17.24 -3.49 16.84
CA GLU A 174 16.49 -4.17 15.80
C GLU A 174 15.08 -3.60 15.69
N ILE A 175 14.78 -3.06 14.52
CA ILE A 175 13.44 -2.64 14.12
C ILE A 175 12.74 -3.81 13.42
N SER A 176 11.57 -4.18 13.94
CA SER A 176 10.68 -5.17 13.32
C SER A 176 9.36 -4.53 12.91
N VAL A 177 9.05 -4.59 11.62
CA VAL A 177 7.87 -3.94 11.01
C VAL A 177 7.10 -4.92 10.12
N VAL A 178 5.78 -4.80 10.15
CA VAL A 178 4.88 -5.50 9.22
C VAL A 178 4.15 -4.47 8.36
N VAL A 179 4.21 -4.66 7.05
CA VAL A 179 3.45 -3.91 6.05
C VAL A 179 2.36 -4.82 5.51
N GLU A 180 1.10 -4.46 5.69
CA GLU A 180 -0.05 -5.17 5.12
C GLU A 180 -0.64 -4.33 3.99
N CYS A 181 -0.82 -4.91 2.81
CA CYS A 181 -1.34 -4.24 1.64
C CYS A 181 -2.49 -5.04 1.00
N ASP A 182 -3.70 -4.50 1.07
CA ASP A 182 -4.82 -4.97 0.25
C ASP A 182 -4.66 -4.41 -1.16
N TRP A 183 -4.44 -5.29 -2.13
CA TRP A 183 -4.07 -4.95 -3.50
C TRP A 183 -5.08 -5.50 -4.51
N PRO A 184 -6.12 -4.73 -4.85
CA PRO A 184 -7.13 -5.15 -5.81
C PRO A 184 -6.52 -5.38 -7.19
N GLY A 185 -6.80 -6.55 -7.78
CA GLY A 185 -6.33 -6.97 -9.08
C GLY A 185 -4.81 -6.98 -9.26
N LYS A 186 -4.01 -7.19 -8.21
CA LYS A 186 -2.55 -7.33 -8.32
C LYS A 186 -2.19 -8.45 -9.28
N SER A 187 -2.80 -9.61 -9.09
CA SER A 187 -2.53 -10.84 -9.84
C SER A 187 -3.56 -11.10 -10.94
N MET A 188 -4.11 -10.03 -11.52
CA MET A 188 -5.01 -10.12 -12.68
C MET A 188 -4.39 -10.84 -13.89
N PRO A 189 -3.12 -10.58 -14.27
CA PRO A 189 -2.48 -11.29 -15.37
C PRO A 189 -2.50 -12.81 -15.16
N LEU A 190 -2.15 -13.27 -13.95
CA LEU A 190 -2.21 -14.67 -13.56
C LEU A 190 -3.65 -15.21 -13.58
N MET A 191 -4.53 -14.63 -12.76
CA MET A 191 -5.80 -15.25 -12.43
C MET A 191 -6.89 -15.09 -13.49
N ARG A 192 -6.90 -13.97 -14.20
CA ARG A 192 -7.97 -13.62 -15.14
C ARG A 192 -7.54 -13.77 -16.59
N GLU A 193 -6.29 -13.44 -16.89
CA GLU A 193 -5.77 -13.46 -18.26
C GLU A 193 -5.04 -14.77 -18.60
N GLY A 194 -4.77 -15.63 -17.62
CA GLY A 194 -4.02 -16.88 -17.82
C GLY A 194 -2.58 -16.65 -18.29
N LYS A 195 -2.05 -15.45 -18.06
CA LYS A 195 -0.70 -15.06 -18.47
C LYS A 195 0.27 -15.31 -17.34
N VAL A 196 1.54 -15.48 -17.74
CA VAL A 196 2.65 -15.50 -16.79
C VAL A 196 2.65 -14.21 -15.96
N ASP A 197 2.73 -14.35 -14.65
CA ASP A 197 2.88 -13.25 -13.69
C ASP A 197 4.16 -13.43 -12.89
N LYS A 198 4.80 -12.32 -12.53
CA LYS A 198 6.15 -12.31 -11.96
C LYS A 198 6.12 -11.83 -10.51
N PHE A 199 6.63 -12.67 -9.61
CA PHE A 199 6.69 -12.40 -8.18
C PHE A 199 8.16 -12.41 -7.73
N THR A 200 8.75 -11.23 -7.60
CA THR A 200 10.20 -11.06 -7.36
C THR A 200 10.49 -9.98 -6.33
N PHE A 201 11.61 -10.11 -5.62
CA PHE A 201 12.21 -9.04 -4.83
C PHE A 201 13.58 -8.64 -5.37
N ARG A 202 13.96 -7.39 -5.12
CA ARG A 202 15.27 -6.81 -5.46
C ARG A 202 15.65 -5.75 -4.44
N PHE A 203 16.90 -5.79 -3.98
CA PHE A 203 17.39 -4.89 -2.94
C PHE A 203 18.51 -3.97 -3.44
N SER A 204 18.64 -2.80 -2.82
CA SER A 204 19.76 -1.86 -3.07
C SER A 204 20.95 -2.08 -2.14
N ARG A 205 20.82 -3.00 -1.17
CA ARG A 205 21.86 -3.45 -0.25
C ARG A 205 21.73 -4.96 -0.09
N PRO A 206 22.79 -5.67 0.35
CA PRO A 206 22.68 -7.10 0.61
C PRO A 206 21.65 -7.37 1.70
N VAL A 207 20.92 -8.48 1.58
CA VAL A 207 19.96 -8.94 2.58
C VAL A 207 20.33 -10.36 3.00
N PRO A 208 20.64 -10.62 4.28
CA PRO A 208 21.05 -11.95 4.74
C PRO A 208 20.02 -13.04 4.48
N TYR A 209 18.73 -12.72 4.60
CA TYR A 209 17.65 -13.65 4.28
C TYR A 209 16.47 -12.92 3.64
N ALA A 210 16.02 -13.39 2.48
CA ALA A 210 14.79 -12.93 1.86
C ALA A 210 13.92 -14.09 1.41
N ARG A 211 12.61 -14.04 1.68
CA ARG A 211 11.63 -15.01 1.20
C ARG A 211 10.48 -14.31 0.50
N TYR A 212 10.02 -14.86 -0.61
CA TYR A 212 8.74 -14.55 -1.23
C TYR A 212 7.90 -15.81 -1.29
N GLN A 213 6.68 -15.73 -0.79
CA GLN A 213 5.68 -16.76 -0.87
C GLN A 213 4.44 -16.25 -1.61
N VAL A 214 3.85 -17.08 -2.45
CA VAL A 214 2.58 -16.82 -3.14
C VAL A 214 1.61 -17.95 -2.82
N THR A 215 0.45 -17.62 -2.26
CA THR A 215 -0.62 -18.60 -1.99
C THR A 215 -1.76 -18.40 -2.98
N LEU A 216 -2.12 -19.44 -3.71
CA LEU A 216 -3.22 -19.43 -4.67
C LEU A 216 -4.57 -19.63 -3.96
N PRO A 217 -5.70 -19.25 -4.61
CA PRO A 217 -7.02 -19.63 -4.14
C PRO A 217 -7.20 -21.16 -4.09
N GLU A 218 -8.16 -21.63 -3.30
CA GLU A 218 -8.51 -23.05 -3.20
C GLU A 218 -8.90 -23.62 -4.58
N GLY A 219 -8.43 -24.83 -4.88
CA GLY A 219 -8.68 -25.51 -6.14
C GLY A 219 -7.94 -24.95 -7.36
N VAL A 220 -7.10 -23.92 -7.19
CA VAL A 220 -6.27 -23.36 -8.26
C VAL A 220 -4.85 -23.91 -8.16
N ASP A 221 -4.31 -24.29 -9.31
CA ASP A 221 -2.92 -24.69 -9.46
C ASP A 221 -2.21 -23.85 -10.55
N ALA A 222 -0.90 -23.81 -10.49
CA ALA A 222 -0.06 -23.11 -11.45
C ALA A 222 1.25 -23.86 -11.70
N THR A 223 1.82 -23.68 -12.89
CA THR A 223 3.23 -23.97 -13.11
C THR A 223 4.07 -22.87 -12.47
N CYS A 224 5.25 -23.25 -11.97
CA CYS A 224 6.19 -22.34 -11.32
C CYS A 224 7.57 -22.52 -11.93
N GLU A 225 8.13 -21.43 -12.46
CA GLU A 225 9.49 -21.40 -12.99
C GLU A 225 10.37 -20.47 -12.13
N PRO A 226 11.63 -20.86 -11.83
CA PRO A 226 12.55 -20.03 -11.07
C PRO A 226 12.95 -18.79 -11.87
N PHE A 227 13.11 -17.65 -11.20
CA PHE A 227 13.53 -16.39 -11.82
C PHE A 227 14.76 -15.78 -11.12
N GLY A 228 15.83 -15.56 -11.88
CA GLY A 228 17.04 -14.86 -11.40
C GLY A 228 18.08 -15.75 -10.71
N PHE A 229 17.93 -17.06 -10.81
CA PHE A 229 18.85 -18.05 -10.27
C PHE A 229 18.80 -19.35 -11.09
N SER A 230 19.85 -20.16 -10.98
CA SER A 230 19.88 -21.53 -11.52
C SER A 230 19.25 -22.50 -10.53
N GLU A 231 18.65 -23.59 -11.01
CA GLU A 231 18.09 -24.64 -10.15
C GLU A 231 19.09 -25.23 -9.13
N HIS A 232 20.39 -25.14 -9.42
CA HIS A 232 21.48 -25.64 -8.58
C HIS A 232 22.14 -24.54 -7.72
N ASP A 233 21.51 -23.37 -7.56
CA ASP A 233 22.03 -22.32 -6.68
C ASP A 233 21.81 -22.73 -5.21
N GLU A 234 22.87 -23.17 -4.53
CA GLU A 234 22.84 -23.64 -3.14
C GLU A 234 22.34 -22.57 -2.15
N ARG A 235 22.36 -21.29 -2.53
CA ARG A 235 21.90 -20.18 -1.69
C ARG A 235 20.43 -19.82 -1.92
N VAL A 236 19.75 -20.51 -2.83
CA VAL A 236 18.35 -20.27 -3.14
C VAL A 236 17.57 -21.56 -3.03
N HIS A 237 16.57 -21.57 -2.16
CA HIS A 237 15.61 -22.66 -2.06
C HIS A 237 14.28 -22.19 -2.63
N TRP A 238 13.58 -23.08 -3.33
CA TRP A 238 12.29 -22.77 -3.90
C TRP A 238 11.48 -24.04 -4.02
N GLY A 239 10.18 -23.89 -4.15
CA GLY A 239 9.32 -25.04 -4.35
C GLY A 239 7.86 -24.75 -4.14
N ARG A 240 7.12 -25.83 -3.93
CA ARG A 240 5.68 -25.86 -3.77
C ARG A 240 5.33 -26.62 -2.50
N VAL A 241 4.39 -26.09 -1.72
CA VAL A 241 3.86 -26.71 -0.52
C VAL A 241 2.33 -26.61 -0.43
N THR A 242 1.83 -27.58 0.31
CA THR A 242 0.53 -27.66 0.99
C THR A 242 0.29 -26.62 2.10
N ASP A 243 -0.50 -25.55 1.97
CA ASP A 243 -0.83 -24.76 3.18
C ASP A 243 -1.78 -25.53 4.13
N GLY A 244 -1.92 -25.08 5.38
CA GLY A 244 -2.78 -25.74 6.38
C GLY A 244 -4.28 -25.75 6.04
N GLN A 245 -4.69 -25.05 4.99
CA GLN A 245 -6.06 -25.00 4.45
C GLN A 245 -6.19 -25.75 3.13
N GLY A 246 -5.16 -26.50 2.71
CA GLY A 246 -5.18 -27.26 1.45
C GLY A 246 -4.88 -26.42 0.21
N ARG A 247 -4.48 -25.16 0.34
CA ARG A 247 -4.19 -24.28 -0.80
C ARG A 247 -2.76 -24.43 -1.29
N THR A 248 -2.58 -24.41 -2.60
CA THR A 248 -1.26 -24.43 -3.23
C THR A 248 -0.48 -23.16 -2.88
N GLN A 249 0.74 -23.34 -2.41
CA GLN A 249 1.66 -22.27 -2.07
C GLN A 249 3.01 -22.48 -2.73
N PHE A 250 3.50 -21.44 -3.41
CA PHE A 250 4.84 -21.40 -3.98
C PHE A 250 5.73 -20.51 -3.13
N TYR A 251 7.00 -20.85 -3.03
CA TYR A 251 7.96 -20.03 -2.30
C TYR A 251 9.32 -20.03 -2.99
N VAL A 252 10.05 -18.94 -2.76
CA VAL A 252 11.46 -18.77 -3.06
C VAL A 252 12.08 -18.09 -1.84
N ASP A 253 13.12 -18.68 -1.27
CA ASP A 253 13.95 -18.09 -0.25
C ASP A 253 15.41 -18.05 -0.67
N GLY A 254 16.08 -16.96 -0.32
CA GLY A 254 17.48 -16.71 -0.66
C GLY A 254 18.28 -16.31 0.56
N VAL A 255 19.49 -16.85 0.67
CA VAL A 255 20.49 -16.53 1.69
C VAL A 255 21.55 -15.62 1.08
N ASP A 256 21.96 -14.58 1.81
CA ASP A 256 22.94 -13.59 1.39
C ASP A 256 22.62 -12.99 0.00
N VAL A 257 21.40 -12.52 -0.16
CA VAL A 257 20.91 -11.95 -1.42
C VAL A 257 21.73 -10.72 -1.78
N ALA A 258 22.44 -10.81 -2.90
CA ALA A 258 23.34 -9.76 -3.38
C ALA A 258 22.60 -8.49 -3.81
N VAL A 259 23.33 -7.37 -3.81
CA VAL A 259 22.84 -6.07 -4.27
C VAL A 259 22.35 -6.17 -5.71
N HIS A 260 21.18 -5.60 -5.97
CA HIS A 260 20.56 -5.51 -7.29
C HIS A 260 20.25 -6.83 -7.99
N ARG A 261 20.50 -7.98 -7.36
CA ARG A 261 19.99 -9.26 -7.81
C ARG A 261 18.48 -9.29 -7.64
N GLU A 262 17.78 -9.66 -8.71
CA GLU A 262 16.33 -9.88 -8.69
C GLU A 262 16.10 -11.39 -8.59
N LEU A 263 15.36 -11.82 -7.57
CA LEU A 263 15.06 -13.23 -7.31
C LEU A 263 13.56 -13.40 -7.15
N GLY A 264 13.04 -14.53 -7.61
CA GLY A 264 11.64 -14.88 -7.40
C GLY A 264 11.16 -15.98 -8.32
N MET A 265 9.90 -15.89 -8.72
CA MET A 265 9.23 -16.93 -9.49
C MET A 265 8.33 -16.34 -10.57
N LEU A 266 8.17 -17.10 -11.64
CA LEU A 266 7.15 -16.90 -12.66
C LEU A 266 6.05 -17.92 -12.44
N LEU A 267 4.80 -17.47 -12.34
CA LEU A 267 3.65 -18.35 -12.18
C LEU A 267 2.75 -18.26 -13.40
N GLN A 268 2.16 -19.38 -13.80
CA GLN A 268 1.13 -19.43 -14.84
C GLN A 268 0.06 -20.46 -14.48
N VAL A 269 -1.21 -20.05 -14.44
CA VAL A 269 -2.33 -20.96 -14.26
C VAL A 269 -2.58 -21.75 -15.54
N GLY A 270 -2.87 -23.05 -15.40
CA GLY A 270 -3.24 -23.96 -16.50
C GLY A 270 -4.73 -24.02 -16.75
#